data_AF-A0A933D555-F1
#
_entry.id   AF-A0A933D555-F1
#
_cell.length_a   1.000
_cell.length_b   1.000
_cell.length_c   1.000
_cell.angle_alpha   90.00
_cell.angle_beta   90.00
_cell.angle_gamma   90.00
#
_symmetry.space_group_name_H-M   'P 1'
#
loop_
_entity.id
_entity.type
_entity.pdbx_description
1 polymer ?
#
loop_
_entity_poly.entity_id
_entity_poly.type
_entity_poly.pdbx_seq_one_letter_code
_entity_poly.pdbx_strand_id
1 'polypeptide(L)'
;MPFAIGSIPRPRKERKLPDVLTQDEVKRLFSAVTNPKHRMVLMVIYSAGLRIGEATRLRLEDFDPARKMIHIRGGKGKKDRFTMLSEKVMNELSQYRAVYKTVKYLFEGERDGKPYSLSSIQQVFRKAIEHAGITKPATVHTLRHSFATHLLEQGVDLRYIQELLGHSSSKTTEIYTHVSSKNIAAIRSPLDSLGL
;
A
#
# COMPACT_ATOMS: atom_id res chain seq x y z
N MET A 1 34.76 17.18 -44.70
CA MET A 1 33.44 17.02 -44.06
C MET A 1 33.57 15.99 -42.93
N PRO A 2 33.31 16.33 -41.66
CA PRO A 2 33.40 15.37 -40.57
C PRO A 2 32.15 14.48 -40.49
N PHE A 3 32.36 13.19 -40.23
CA PHE A 3 31.33 12.16 -40.10
C PHE A 3 30.45 12.40 -38.87
N ALA A 4 29.13 12.28 -39.05
CA ALA A 4 28.15 12.32 -37.98
C ALA A 4 28.28 11.09 -37.08
N ILE A 5 28.51 11.29 -35.79
CA ILE A 5 28.44 10.23 -34.78
C ILE A 5 26.96 9.87 -34.61
N GLY A 6 26.56 8.77 -35.23
CA GLY A 6 25.24 8.18 -35.06
C GLY A 6 24.95 7.92 -33.59
N SER A 7 23.78 8.35 -33.13
CA SER A 7 23.31 8.17 -31.77
C SER A 7 23.26 6.68 -31.42
N ILE A 8 24.18 6.24 -30.56
CA ILE A 8 24.18 4.88 -30.01
C ILE A 8 22.84 4.68 -29.27
N PRO A 9 21.98 3.75 -29.71
CA PRO A 9 20.72 3.49 -29.01
C PRO A 9 21.05 2.92 -27.63
N ARG A 10 20.56 3.60 -26.58
CA ARG A 10 20.72 3.13 -25.20
C ARG A 10 20.10 1.73 -25.07
N PRO A 11 20.81 0.73 -24.53
CA PRO A 11 20.24 -0.59 -24.31
C PRO A 11 18.98 -0.47 -23.46
N ARG A 12 17.90 -1.13 -23.91
CA ARG A 12 16.64 -1.19 -23.14
C ARG A 12 16.96 -1.81 -21.78
N LYS A 13 16.72 -1.08 -20.70
CA LYS A 13 16.86 -1.57 -19.32
C LYS A 13 16.08 -2.88 -19.20
N GLU A 14 16.75 -3.97 -18.83
CA GLU A 14 16.11 -5.24 -18.53
C GLU A 14 14.98 -5.02 -17.54
N ARG A 15 13.78 -5.48 -17.88
CA ARG A 15 12.64 -5.46 -16.98
C ARG A 15 12.77 -6.66 -16.04
N LYS A 16 13.49 -6.50 -14.93
CA LYS A 16 13.43 -7.44 -13.82
C LYS A 16 11.99 -7.52 -13.33
N LEU A 17 11.49 -8.74 -13.09
CA LEU A 17 10.23 -8.93 -12.38
C LEU A 17 10.32 -8.15 -11.05
N PRO A 18 9.27 -7.41 -10.65
CA PRO A 18 9.33 -6.64 -9.41
C PRO A 18 9.59 -7.58 -8.24
N ASP A 19 10.54 -7.22 -7.38
CA ASP A 19 10.80 -7.96 -6.15
C ASP A 19 9.54 -7.92 -5.28
N VAL A 20 8.90 -9.07 -5.08
CA VAL A 20 7.73 -9.26 -4.22
C VAL A 20 8.19 -9.89 -2.90
N LEU A 21 7.64 -9.44 -1.77
CA LEU A 21 7.80 -10.11 -0.49
C LEU A 21 6.80 -11.25 -0.42
N THR A 22 7.27 -12.43 -0.06
CA THR A 22 6.40 -13.56 0.31
C THR A 22 5.60 -13.22 1.56
N GLN A 23 4.50 -13.94 1.80
CA GLN A 23 3.69 -13.76 2.99
C GLN A 23 4.51 -13.91 4.29
N ASP A 24 5.42 -14.89 4.37
CA ASP A 24 6.26 -15.08 5.56
C ASP A 24 7.29 -13.97 5.77
N GLU A 25 7.83 -13.40 4.69
CA GLU A 25 8.67 -12.20 4.79
C GLU A 25 7.88 -10.98 5.25
N VAL A 26 6.63 -10.82 4.79
CA VAL A 26 5.76 -9.76 5.28
C VAL A 26 5.46 -9.94 6.78
N LYS A 27 5.22 -11.17 7.24
CA LYS A 27 5.05 -11.47 8.68
C LYS A 27 6.29 -11.11 9.50
N ARG A 28 7.47 -11.56 9.05
CA ARG A 28 8.75 -11.24 9.71
C ARG A 28 9.00 -9.74 9.73
N LEU A 29 8.71 -9.04 8.63
CA LEU A 29 8.83 -7.59 8.53
C LEU A 29 7.96 -6.88 9.60
N PHE A 30 6.68 -7.23 9.71
CA PHE A 30 5.80 -6.59 10.70
C PHE A 30 6.20 -6.93 12.15
N SER A 31 6.66 -8.16 12.38
CA SER A 31 7.14 -8.60 13.70
C SER A 31 8.43 -7.88 14.13
N ALA A 32 9.28 -7.49 13.17
CA ALA A 32 10.49 -6.73 13.43
C ALA A 32 10.24 -5.24 13.79
N VAL A 33 9.02 -4.73 13.57
CA VAL A 33 8.68 -3.33 13.88
C VAL A 33 8.05 -3.23 15.27
N THR A 34 8.83 -2.74 16.22
CA THR A 34 8.43 -2.64 17.64
C THR A 34 7.53 -1.44 17.92
N ASN A 35 7.68 -0.34 17.18
CA ASN A 35 6.85 0.85 17.36
C ASN A 35 5.44 0.62 16.77
N PRO A 36 4.36 0.67 17.57
CA PRO A 36 3.02 0.33 17.09
C PRO A 36 2.52 1.27 15.98
N LYS A 37 2.87 2.57 16.02
CA LYS A 37 2.53 3.52 14.93
C LYS A 37 3.19 3.12 13.62
N HIS A 38 4.48 2.81 13.66
CA HIS A 38 5.24 2.40 12.48
C HIS A 38 4.73 1.10 11.89
N ARG A 39 4.45 0.11 12.76
CA ARG A 39 3.88 -1.17 12.35
C ARG A 39 2.53 -0.97 11.68
N MET A 40 1.63 -0.19 12.29
CA MET A 40 0.31 0.12 11.75
C MET A 40 0.38 0.79 10.38
N VAL A 41 1.28 1.76 10.17
CA VAL A 41 1.48 2.40 8.85
C VAL A 41 1.80 1.36 7.77
N LEU A 42 2.76 0.47 8.04
CA LEU A 42 3.18 -0.54 7.07
C LEU A 42 2.09 -1.59 6.83
N MET A 43 1.36 -1.98 7.88
CA MET A 43 0.21 -2.88 7.78
C MET A 43 -0.89 -2.30 6.90
N VAL A 44 -1.25 -1.01 7.09
CA VAL A 44 -2.25 -0.33 6.25
C VAL A 44 -1.80 -0.24 4.78
N ILE A 45 -0.52 0.04 4.54
CA ILE A 45 0.03 0.07 3.17
C ILE A 45 -0.13 -1.28 2.47
N TYR A 46 0.21 -2.36 3.17
CA TYR A 46 0.09 -3.72 2.63
C TYR A 46 -1.37 -4.17 2.55
N SER A 47 -2.21 -3.89 3.54
CA SER A 47 -3.57 -4.41 3.59
C SER A 47 -4.50 -3.83 2.53
N ALA A 48 -4.25 -2.57 2.15
CA ALA A 48 -5.11 -1.80 1.27
C ALA A 48 -4.38 -1.34 -0.01
N GLY A 49 -3.14 -1.79 -0.22
CA GLY A 49 -2.32 -1.47 -1.37
C GLY A 49 -2.03 0.02 -1.52
N LEU A 50 -1.87 0.79 -0.44
CA LEU A 50 -1.72 2.24 -0.52
C LEU A 50 -0.34 2.67 -1.02
N ARG A 51 -0.26 3.84 -1.68
CA ARG A 51 1.02 4.54 -1.81
C ARG A 51 1.41 5.11 -0.45
N ILE A 52 2.71 5.21 -0.17
CA ILE A 52 3.19 5.79 1.09
C ILE A 52 2.59 7.18 1.38
N GLY A 53 2.50 8.04 0.37
CA GLY A 53 1.88 9.37 0.50
C GLY A 53 0.35 9.36 0.66
N GLU A 54 -0.33 8.29 0.21
CA GLU A 54 -1.75 8.09 0.50
C GLU A 54 -1.90 7.69 1.98
N ALA A 55 -1.09 6.72 2.44
CA ALA A 55 -1.13 6.24 3.83
C ALA A 55 -0.83 7.35 4.85
N THR A 56 0.17 8.22 4.62
CA THR A 56 0.49 9.31 5.55
C THR A 56 -0.57 10.42 5.59
N ARG A 57 -1.41 10.53 4.57
CA ARG A 57 -2.48 11.54 4.50
C ARG A 57 -3.84 11.01 4.90
N LEU A 58 -3.92 9.72 5.24
CA LEU A 58 -5.14 9.07 5.67
C LEU A 58 -5.66 9.73 6.95
N ARG A 59 -6.97 9.90 7.04
CA ARG A 59 -7.68 10.41 8.21
C ARG A 59 -8.57 9.31 8.79
N LEU A 60 -9.00 9.50 10.03
CA LEU A 60 -9.92 8.55 10.66
C LEU A 60 -11.27 8.49 9.92
N GLU A 61 -11.77 9.62 9.44
CA GLU A 61 -13.01 9.74 8.65
C GLU A 61 -12.95 9.01 7.29
N ASP A 62 -11.76 8.63 6.83
CA ASP A 62 -11.61 7.90 5.57
C ASP A 62 -11.92 6.39 5.72
N PHE A 63 -12.03 5.89 6.96
CA PHE A 63 -12.41 4.51 7.22
C PHE A 63 -13.93 4.39 7.24
N ASP A 64 -14.45 3.44 6.46
CA ASP A 64 -15.86 3.01 6.49
C ASP A 64 -15.90 1.57 7.00
N PRO A 65 -15.96 1.34 8.33
CA PRO A 65 -16.01 0.01 8.91
C PRO A 65 -17.25 -0.78 8.49
N ALA A 66 -18.38 -0.10 8.28
CA ALA A 66 -19.64 -0.74 7.90
C ALA A 66 -19.54 -1.38 6.50
N ARG A 67 -18.84 -0.72 5.58
CA ARG A 67 -18.59 -1.26 4.24
C ARG A 67 -17.27 -2.02 4.10
N LYS A 68 -16.44 -2.07 5.15
CA LYS A 68 -15.06 -2.59 5.12
C LYS A 68 -14.22 -1.95 4.00
N MET A 69 -14.29 -0.62 3.90
CA MET A 69 -13.58 0.15 2.87
C MET A 69 -12.79 1.31 3.47
N ILE A 70 -11.80 1.78 2.70
CA ILE A 70 -11.03 3.00 2.95
C ILE A 70 -11.20 3.94 1.76
N HIS A 71 -11.58 5.18 2.01
CA HIS A 71 -11.67 6.26 1.01
C HIS A 71 -10.31 6.93 0.82
N ILE A 72 -9.72 6.79 -0.36
CA ILE A 72 -8.43 7.40 -0.70
C ILE A 72 -8.68 8.67 -1.49
N ARG A 73 -8.51 9.81 -0.82
CA ARG A 73 -8.70 11.14 -1.41
C ARG A 73 -7.52 11.58 -2.27
N GLY A 74 -7.80 12.16 -3.42
CA GLY A 74 -6.80 12.82 -4.26
C GLY A 74 -5.68 11.86 -4.70
N GLY A 75 -6.04 10.66 -5.13
CA GLY A 75 -5.13 9.67 -5.70
C GLY A 75 -4.48 10.15 -7.01
N LYS A 76 -3.91 9.23 -7.80
CA LYS A 76 -3.24 9.57 -9.07
C LYS A 76 -4.20 10.36 -9.98
N GLY A 77 -3.80 11.57 -10.36
CA GLY A 77 -4.62 12.47 -11.18
C GLY A 77 -5.74 13.19 -10.41
N LYS A 78 -5.62 13.32 -9.08
CA LYS A 78 -6.64 13.91 -8.18
C LYS A 78 -7.98 13.17 -8.17
N LYS A 79 -7.98 11.89 -8.53
CA LYS A 79 -9.18 11.04 -8.48
C LYS A 79 -9.25 10.34 -7.14
N ASP A 80 -10.43 10.41 -6.54
CA ASP A 80 -10.77 9.62 -5.37
C ASP A 80 -11.01 8.18 -5.77
N ARG A 81 -10.78 7.26 -4.84
CA ARG A 81 -11.06 5.84 -5.01
C ARG A 81 -11.33 5.20 -3.66
N PHE A 82 -12.07 4.10 -3.66
CA PHE A 82 -12.16 3.24 -2.49
C PHE A 82 -11.22 2.05 -2.64
N THR A 83 -10.71 1.56 -1.52
CA THR A 83 -9.99 0.29 -1.43
C THR A 83 -10.52 -0.50 -0.25
N MET A 84 -10.12 -1.76 -0.14
CA MET A 84 -10.53 -2.65 0.94
C MET A 84 -9.90 -2.25 2.29
N LEU A 85 -10.60 -2.57 3.37
CA LEU A 85 -10.14 -2.47 4.75
C LEU A 85 -10.02 -3.88 5.35
N SER A 86 -8.80 -4.24 5.78
CA SER A 86 -8.55 -5.49 6.51
C SER A 86 -9.22 -5.48 7.88
N GLU A 87 -9.77 -6.63 8.27
CA GLU A 87 -10.34 -6.82 9.61
C GLU A 87 -9.27 -6.72 10.69
N LYS A 88 -8.06 -7.25 10.43
CA LYS A 88 -6.92 -7.11 11.35
C LYS A 88 -6.58 -5.64 11.62
N VAL A 89 -6.52 -4.81 10.58
CA VAL A 89 -6.28 -3.36 10.73
C VAL A 89 -7.39 -2.71 11.54
N MET A 90 -8.65 -3.06 11.26
CA MET A 90 -9.80 -2.50 11.98
C MET A 90 -9.73 -2.82 13.49
N ASN A 91 -9.38 -4.06 13.84
CA ASN A 91 -9.25 -4.49 15.23
C ASN A 91 -8.07 -3.81 15.94
N GLU A 92 -6.92 -3.70 15.28
CA GLU A 92 -5.75 -3.02 15.84
C GLU A 92 -5.93 -1.49 15.91
N LEU A 93 -6.79 -0.90 15.07
CA LEU A 93 -7.04 0.55 15.03
C LEU A 93 -7.56 1.10 16.36
N SER A 94 -8.42 0.34 17.05
CA SER A 94 -8.94 0.71 18.36
C SER A 94 -7.83 0.83 19.41
N GLN A 95 -6.91 -0.15 19.44
CA GLN A 95 -5.76 -0.13 20.35
C GLN A 95 -4.80 1.00 20.00
N TYR A 96 -4.53 1.20 18.70
CA TYR A 96 -3.73 2.31 18.23
C TYR A 96 -4.29 3.67 18.70
N ARG A 97 -5.61 3.88 18.61
CA ARG A 97 -6.26 5.13 19.05
C ARG A 97 -6.34 5.31 20.57
N ALA A 98 -6.22 4.23 21.33
CA ALA A 98 -6.07 4.34 22.77
C ALA A 98 -4.73 5.00 23.13
N VAL A 99 -3.67 4.62 22.43
CA VAL A 99 -2.28 5.07 22.67
C VAL A 99 -1.97 6.40 21.98
N TYR A 100 -2.40 6.59 20.73
CA TYR A 100 -2.06 7.77 19.93
C TYR A 100 -3.30 8.65 19.73
N LYS A 101 -3.32 9.81 20.41
CA LYS A 101 -4.36 10.83 20.24
C LYS A 101 -3.95 11.77 19.12
N THR A 102 -4.49 11.54 17.93
CA THR A 102 -4.19 12.33 16.72
C THR A 102 -5.26 13.39 16.48
N VAL A 103 -4.86 14.55 15.95
CA VAL A 103 -5.76 15.69 15.71
C VAL A 103 -6.43 15.65 14.33
N LYS A 104 -5.69 15.30 13.28
CA LYS A 104 -6.14 15.41 11.87
C LYS A 104 -5.84 14.16 11.05
N TYR A 105 -4.59 13.70 11.05
CA TYR A 105 -4.19 12.54 10.27
C TYR A 105 -4.15 11.30 11.16
N LEU A 106 -4.42 10.11 10.60
CA LEU A 106 -4.30 8.88 11.37
C LEU A 106 -2.87 8.68 11.88
N PHE A 107 -1.89 9.11 11.10
CA PHE A 107 -0.47 9.02 11.44
C PHE A 107 0.13 10.42 11.50
N GLU A 108 0.26 10.96 12.71
CA GLU A 108 0.86 12.27 12.94
C GLU A 108 2.33 12.15 13.34
N GLY A 109 3.13 13.08 12.83
CA GLY A 109 4.55 13.25 13.15
C GLY A 109 4.76 13.90 14.52
N GLU A 110 5.87 14.61 14.67
CA GLU A 110 6.21 15.32 15.92
C GLU A 110 5.31 16.53 16.19
N ARG A 111 4.74 17.12 15.13
CA ARG A 111 3.82 18.25 15.24
C ARG A 111 2.39 17.76 15.03
N ASP A 112 1.53 18.08 15.99
CA ASP A 112 0.10 17.79 15.93
C ASP A 112 -0.54 18.33 14.65
N GLY A 113 -1.45 17.56 14.07
CA GLY A 113 -2.13 17.93 12.84
C GLY A 113 -1.27 17.87 11.56
N LYS A 114 0.00 17.46 11.65
CA LYS A 114 0.88 17.26 10.49
C LYS A 114 1.08 15.77 10.19
N PRO A 115 1.03 15.38 8.90
CA PRO A 115 1.19 13.98 8.53
C PRO A 115 2.61 13.50 8.88
N TYR A 116 2.74 12.21 9.16
CA TYR A 116 4.04 11.59 9.39
C TYR A 116 4.94 11.73 8.15
N SER A 117 6.25 11.87 8.37
CA SER A 117 7.21 12.07 7.29
C SER A 117 7.39 10.81 6.42
N LEU A 118 7.38 11.01 5.10
CA LEU A 118 7.62 9.94 4.12
C LEU A 118 9.02 9.34 4.27
N SER A 119 10.04 10.18 4.44
CA SER A 119 11.44 9.73 4.58
C SER A 119 11.63 8.91 5.86
N SER A 120 10.95 9.28 6.95
CA SER A 120 11.00 8.54 8.21
C SER A 120 10.37 7.16 8.06
N ILE A 121 9.22 7.03 7.37
CA ILE A 121 8.61 5.71 7.11
C ILE A 121 9.50 4.86 6.20
N GLN A 122 10.15 5.45 5.19
CA GLN A 122 11.13 4.73 4.36
C GLN A 122 12.31 4.21 5.19
N GLN A 123 12.82 5.01 6.12
CA GLN A 123 13.91 4.61 7.01
C GLN A 123 13.47 3.50 7.98
N VAL A 124 12.27 3.62 8.55
CA VAL A 124 11.63 2.58 9.37
C VAL A 124 11.54 1.26 8.60
N PHE A 125 11.02 1.30 7.37
CA PHE A 125 10.91 0.12 6.53
C PHE A 125 12.28 -0.51 6.24
N ARG A 126 13.28 0.31 5.91
CA ARG A 126 14.65 -0.16 5.66
C ARG A 126 15.23 -0.88 6.88
N LYS A 127 15.09 -0.29 8.07
CA LYS A 127 15.51 -0.94 9.32
C LYS A 127 14.74 -2.25 9.53
N ALA A 128 13.43 -2.25 9.31
CA ALA A 128 12.62 -3.45 9.51
C ALA A 128 13.01 -4.60 8.58
N ILE A 129 13.34 -4.31 7.31
CA ILE A 129 13.86 -5.29 6.35
C ILE A 129 15.16 -5.93 6.84
N GLU A 130 16.09 -5.11 7.35
CA GLU A 130 17.36 -5.56 7.90
C GLU A 130 17.16 -6.45 9.13
N HIS A 131 16.37 -5.99 10.12
CA HIS A 131 16.07 -6.77 11.33
C HIS A 131 15.29 -8.05 11.04
N ALA A 132 14.46 -8.05 10.00
CA ALA A 132 13.73 -9.24 9.57
C ALA A 132 14.63 -10.26 8.84
N GLY A 133 15.89 -9.93 8.51
CA GLY A 133 16.78 -10.80 7.74
C GLY A 133 16.31 -10.99 6.29
N ILE A 134 15.73 -9.95 5.69
CA ILE A 134 15.25 -9.98 4.31
C ILE A 134 16.36 -9.41 3.41
N THR A 135 16.96 -10.27 2.59
CA THR A 135 18.12 -9.91 1.75
C THR A 135 17.74 -9.33 0.40
N LYS A 136 16.49 -9.50 -0.04
CA LYS A 136 16.02 -8.97 -1.32
C LYS A 136 15.95 -7.45 -1.30
N PRO A 137 16.21 -6.77 -2.43
CA PRO A 137 16.00 -5.34 -2.52
C PRO A 137 14.51 -5.02 -2.40
N ALA A 138 14.12 -4.41 -1.29
CA ALA A 138 12.74 -4.04 -1.01
C ALA A 138 12.63 -2.57 -0.59
N THR A 139 11.54 -1.94 -0.99
CA THR A 139 11.15 -0.60 -0.55
C THR A 139 9.71 -0.62 -0.06
N VAL A 140 9.21 0.50 0.48
CA VAL A 140 7.78 0.59 0.84
C VAL A 140 6.86 0.30 -0.36
N HIS A 141 7.29 0.58 -1.59
CA HIS A 141 6.50 0.26 -2.79
C HIS A 141 6.39 -1.25 -3.04
N THR A 142 7.39 -2.02 -2.61
CA THR A 142 7.39 -3.49 -2.66
C THR A 142 6.24 -4.08 -1.85
N LEU A 143 5.82 -3.48 -0.72
CA LEU A 143 4.62 -3.92 0.01
C LEU A 143 3.35 -3.79 -0.83
N ARG A 144 3.21 -2.68 -1.56
CA ARG A 144 2.07 -2.47 -2.46
C ARG A 144 2.08 -3.44 -3.64
N HIS A 145 3.25 -3.76 -4.18
CA HIS A 145 3.36 -4.82 -5.19
C HIS A 145 3.00 -6.19 -4.61
N SER A 146 3.48 -6.49 -3.41
CA SER A 146 3.19 -7.75 -2.73
C SER A 146 1.70 -7.90 -2.44
N PHE A 147 1.00 -6.82 -2.04
CA PHE A 147 -0.46 -6.80 -1.94
C PHE A 147 -1.14 -7.23 -3.25
N ALA A 148 -0.75 -6.62 -4.36
CA ALA A 148 -1.32 -6.92 -5.67
C ALA A 148 -1.08 -8.37 -6.09
N THR A 149 0.16 -8.85 -5.91
CA THR A 149 0.55 -10.22 -6.24
C THR A 149 -0.18 -11.22 -5.37
N HIS A 150 -0.27 -11.00 -4.06
CA HIS A 150 -0.97 -11.92 -3.16
C HIS A 150 -2.49 -11.95 -3.41
N LEU A 151 -3.12 -10.84 -3.80
CA LEU A 151 -4.52 -10.88 -4.25
C LEU A 151 -4.68 -11.72 -5.52
N LEU A 152 -3.75 -11.58 -6.47
CA LEU A 152 -3.78 -12.38 -7.70
C LEU A 152 -3.60 -13.87 -7.40
N GLU A 153 -2.69 -14.22 -6.50
CA GLU A 153 -2.47 -15.59 -6.02
C GLU A 153 -3.68 -16.16 -5.27
N GLN A 154 -4.48 -15.31 -4.63
CA GLN A 154 -5.77 -15.68 -4.02
C GLN A 154 -6.91 -15.85 -5.04
N GLY A 155 -6.63 -15.68 -6.34
CA GLY A 155 -7.62 -15.82 -7.41
C GLY A 155 -8.48 -14.58 -7.64
N VAL A 156 -8.09 -13.41 -7.11
CA VAL A 156 -8.81 -12.16 -7.35
C VAL A 156 -8.57 -11.68 -8.77
N ASP A 157 -9.66 -11.37 -9.49
CA ASP A 157 -9.57 -10.89 -10.87
C ASP A 157 -8.74 -9.59 -10.96
N LEU A 158 -7.84 -9.56 -11.93
CA LEU A 158 -6.90 -8.47 -12.18
C LEU A 158 -7.58 -7.10 -12.30
N ARG A 159 -8.81 -7.04 -12.80
CA ARG A 159 -9.61 -5.80 -12.90
C ARG A 159 -9.91 -5.22 -11.52
N TYR A 160 -10.35 -6.05 -10.56
CA TYR A 160 -10.56 -5.59 -9.18
C TYR A 160 -9.25 -5.12 -8.55
N ILE A 161 -8.14 -5.82 -8.80
CA ILE A 161 -6.81 -5.42 -8.29
C ILE A 161 -6.40 -4.05 -8.87
N GLN A 162 -6.63 -3.81 -10.17
CA GLN A 162 -6.32 -2.53 -10.80
C GLN A 162 -7.14 -1.37 -10.23
N GLU A 163 -8.42 -1.62 -9.93
CA GLU A 163 -9.31 -0.66 -9.29
C GLU A 163 -8.88 -0.35 -7.84
N LEU A 164 -8.63 -1.41 -7.05
CA LEU A 164 -8.06 -1.34 -5.70
C LEU A 164 -6.70 -0.63 -5.64
N LEU A 165 -5.98 -0.52 -6.76
CA LEU A 165 -4.71 0.22 -6.89
C LEU A 165 -4.88 1.59 -7.57
N GLY A 166 -6.04 1.90 -8.15
CA GLY A 166 -6.31 3.19 -8.77
C GLY A 166 -5.42 3.42 -10.00
N HIS A 167 -5.27 2.40 -10.84
CA HIS A 167 -4.54 2.50 -12.09
C HIS A 167 -5.44 3.10 -13.18
N SER A 168 -5.20 4.36 -13.50
CA SER A 168 -5.79 5.05 -14.65
C SER A 168 -4.97 4.79 -15.91
N SER A 169 -5.42 3.86 -16.75
CA SER A 169 -5.06 3.76 -18.16
C SER A 169 -6.26 4.29 -18.98
N SER A 170 -6.03 5.04 -20.05
CA SER A 170 -7.09 5.64 -20.88
C SER A 170 -7.73 4.64 -21.85
N LYS A 171 -7.18 3.43 -21.99
CA LYS A 171 -7.71 2.35 -22.85
C LYS A 171 -8.80 1.51 -22.18
N THR A 172 -9.18 1.86 -20.95
CA THR A 172 -10.09 1.11 -20.07
C THR A 172 -11.46 1.78 -19.91
N THR A 173 -11.73 2.86 -20.65
CA THR A 173 -12.89 3.75 -20.48
C THR A 173 -14.21 3.16 -21.01
N GLU A 174 -14.19 2.14 -21.88
CA GLU A 174 -15.42 1.52 -22.42
C GLU A 174 -15.97 0.35 -21.57
N ILE A 175 -15.28 -0.06 -20.50
CA ILE A 175 -15.63 -1.23 -19.66
C ILE A 175 -15.94 -0.79 -18.21
N TYR A 176 -16.56 0.36 -18.02
CA TYR A 176 -16.87 0.95 -16.70
C TYR A 176 -18.30 0.65 -16.21
N THR A 177 -18.91 -0.47 -16.62
CA THR A 177 -20.33 -0.73 -16.32
C THR A 177 -20.61 -1.68 -15.14
N HIS A 178 -19.64 -2.38 -14.54
CA HIS A 178 -19.98 -3.51 -13.63
C HIS A 178 -19.09 -3.74 -12.39
N VAL A 179 -18.38 -2.76 -11.84
CA VAL A 179 -17.75 -2.95 -10.51
C VAL A 179 -18.53 -2.19 -9.43
N SER A 180 -19.41 -2.92 -8.73
CA SER A 180 -20.10 -2.40 -7.56
C SER A 180 -19.19 -2.50 -6.33
N SER A 181 -19.28 -1.52 -5.42
CA SER A 181 -18.65 -1.56 -4.09
C SER A 181 -18.95 -2.85 -3.31
N LYS A 182 -20.08 -3.51 -3.58
CA LYS A 182 -20.44 -4.81 -2.99
C LYS A 182 -19.44 -5.92 -3.33
N ASN A 183 -18.86 -5.90 -4.53
CA ASN A 183 -17.90 -6.94 -4.93
C ASN A 183 -16.52 -6.70 -4.30
N ILE A 184 -16.13 -5.44 -4.11
CA ILE A 184 -14.85 -5.08 -3.47
C ILE A 184 -14.85 -5.48 -1.98
N ALA A 185 -15.96 -5.25 -1.28
CA ALA A 185 -16.08 -5.60 0.14
C ALA A 185 -16.04 -7.12 0.41
N ALA A 186 -16.31 -7.95 -0.59
CA ALA A 186 -16.22 -9.41 -0.49
C ALA A 186 -14.79 -9.94 -0.66
N ILE A 187 -13.87 -9.13 -1.20
CA ILE A 187 -12.47 -9.53 -1.38
C ILE A 187 -11.79 -9.47 -0.01
N ARG A 188 -11.16 -10.56 0.40
CA ARG A 188 -10.39 -10.62 1.65
C ARG A 188 -9.00 -10.00 1.45
N SER A 189 -8.54 -9.20 2.41
CA SER A 189 -7.20 -8.62 2.34
C SER A 189 -6.14 -9.71 2.55
N PRO A 190 -4.98 -9.67 1.84
CA PRO A 190 -3.88 -10.60 2.09
C PRO A 190 -3.37 -10.56 3.53
N LEU A 191 -3.51 -9.41 4.21
CA LEU A 191 -3.14 -9.27 5.61
C LEU A 191 -3.96 -10.20 6.53
N ASP A 192 -5.24 -10.41 6.22
CA ASP A 192 -6.14 -11.24 7.02
C ASP A 192 -5.83 -12.75 6.88
N SER A 193 -4.95 -13.12 5.95
CA SER A 193 -4.48 -14.50 5.74
C SER A 193 -3.13 -14.77 6.42
N LEU A 194 -2.47 -13.75 6.99
CA LEU A 194 -1.12 -13.91 7.55
C LEU A 194 -1.10 -14.59 8.94
N GLY A 195 -2.22 -14.68 9.65
CA GLY A 195 -2.25 -15.28 10.99
C GLY A 195 -1.38 -14.54 12.02
N LEU A 196 -1.33 -13.20 11.91
CA LEU A 196 -0.66 -12.29 12.84
C LEU A 196 -1.46 -12.07 14.13
#